data_AF-A0A3R8TXC7-F1
#
_entry.id   AF-A0A3R8TXC7-F1
#
_cell.length_a   1.000
_cell.length_b   1.000
_cell.length_c   1.000
_cell.angle_alpha   90.00
_cell.angle_beta   90.00
_cell.angle_gamma   90.00
#
_symmetry.space_group_name_H-M   'P 1'
#
loop_
_entity.id
_entity.type
_entity.pdbx_description
1 polymer ?
#
loop_
_entity_poly.entity_id
_entity_poly.type
_entity_poly.pdbx_seq_one_letter_code
_entity_poly.pdbx_strand_id
1 'polypeptide(L)'
;MIRKTLIALAIATAFTAPAHAQFGKLKDLAGGGNTASSSSAKVPDEAAQEALVRRFVSSQSHSLQAQTSFAKAFGLAEQVQLLEAERMALSSGSVNVDQMKKSVSVSEAAQAAIDERVAAKPELSAESKQHYAEGLVSLVASAADGQKLSGEASNFASGMKNLGATQMATVGRKLAAGAWVAKESPGYLKGLYSSSKAALTFAKASKIKVPGNAESMLDSL
;
A
#
# COMPACT_ATOMS: atom_id res chain seq x y z
N MET A 1 -6.72 4.25 -43.53
CA MET A 1 -7.46 5.35 -42.87
C MET A 1 -7.93 4.86 -41.51
N ILE A 2 -7.27 5.28 -40.43
CA ILE A 2 -7.66 4.93 -39.04
C ILE A 2 -7.70 6.23 -38.25
N ARG A 3 -8.88 6.55 -37.72
CA ARG A 3 -9.20 7.80 -37.03
C ARG A 3 -8.58 7.76 -35.62
N LYS A 4 -7.72 8.73 -35.32
CA LYS A 4 -7.20 9.01 -33.98
C LYS A 4 -8.19 9.92 -33.25
N THR A 5 -8.89 9.40 -32.26
CA THR A 5 -9.60 10.23 -31.27
C THR A 5 -8.68 10.45 -30.08
N LEU A 6 -8.06 11.63 -30.04
CA LEU A 6 -7.31 12.15 -28.91
C LEU A 6 -8.31 12.66 -27.86
N ILE A 7 -8.29 12.08 -26.66
CA ILE A 7 -8.90 12.70 -25.49
C ILE A 7 -7.78 13.45 -24.77
N ALA A 8 -7.75 14.76 -24.96
CA ALA A 8 -6.91 15.67 -24.22
C ALA A 8 -7.58 15.97 -22.87
N LEU A 9 -6.95 15.57 -21.76
CA LEU A 9 -7.36 16.01 -20.42
C LEU A 9 -6.37 17.08 -19.95
N ALA A 10 -6.90 18.29 -19.77
CA ALA A 10 -6.17 19.50 -19.44
C ALA A 10 -5.50 19.40 -18.05
N ILE A 11 -4.20 19.72 -18.01
CA ILE A 11 -3.44 19.95 -16.78
C ILE A 11 -3.60 21.42 -16.42
N ALA A 12 -4.33 21.73 -15.35
CA ALA A 12 -4.33 23.05 -14.73
C ALA A 12 -3.41 23.03 -13.51
N THR A 13 -2.30 23.76 -13.60
CA THR A 13 -1.41 24.10 -12.50
C THR A 13 -1.90 25.38 -11.82
N ALA A 14 -2.03 25.36 -10.49
CA ALA A 14 -1.88 26.56 -9.67
C ALA A 14 -1.47 26.17 -8.23
N PHE A 15 -0.26 26.58 -7.88
CA PHE A 15 0.31 26.54 -6.53
C PHE A 15 -0.35 27.61 -5.64
N THR A 16 -0.65 27.25 -4.39
CA THR A 16 -0.48 28.13 -3.22
C THR A 16 -0.33 27.25 -1.97
N ALA A 17 0.83 27.34 -1.32
CA ALA A 17 1.09 26.71 -0.02
C ALA A 17 0.45 27.51 1.13
N PRO A 18 0.18 26.85 2.27
CA PRO A 18 0.59 27.42 3.54
C PRO A 18 1.47 26.45 4.33
N ALA A 19 2.59 26.99 4.82
CA ALA A 19 3.41 26.38 5.84
C ALA A 19 2.68 26.40 7.18
N HIS A 20 2.55 25.26 7.86
CA HIS A 20 2.41 25.21 9.32
C HIS A 20 3.17 24.02 9.90
N ALA A 21 4.28 24.34 10.56
CA ALA A 21 4.93 23.49 11.52
C ALA A 21 4.10 23.44 12.81
N GLN A 22 3.83 22.23 13.32
CA GLN A 22 3.54 22.04 14.75
C GLN A 22 4.07 20.67 15.20
N PHE A 23 5.38 20.50 15.12
CA PHE A 23 6.11 19.37 15.69
C PHE A 23 6.40 19.62 17.18
N GLY A 24 5.35 19.81 17.97
CA GLY A 24 5.45 20.13 19.39
C GLY A 24 4.41 19.36 20.18
N LYS A 25 4.65 18.06 20.39
CA LYS A 25 4.04 17.21 21.46
C LYS A 25 4.52 15.74 21.47
N LEU A 26 5.71 15.44 20.93
CA LEU A 26 6.25 14.07 20.92
C LEU A 26 6.95 13.66 22.24
N LYS A 27 6.87 14.47 23.30
CA LYS A 27 7.59 14.22 24.56
C LYS A 27 6.80 13.42 25.62
N ASP A 28 5.51 13.16 25.41
CA ASP A 28 4.68 12.42 26.38
C ASP A 28 4.40 10.95 26.00
N LEU A 29 4.93 10.44 24.89
CA LEU A 29 4.67 9.05 24.45
C LEU A 29 5.75 8.04 24.90
N ALA A 30 6.76 8.48 25.65
CA ALA A 30 7.84 7.63 26.15
C ALA A 30 7.83 7.57 27.69
N GLY A 31 6.84 6.90 28.26
CA GLY A 31 6.75 6.68 29.71
C GLY A 31 6.00 5.39 30.03
N GLY A 32 6.75 4.32 30.25
CA GLY A 32 6.21 3.01 30.63
C GLY A 32 5.51 3.03 31.99
N GLY A 33 4.32 2.44 32.03
CA GLY A 33 3.56 2.16 33.25
C GLY A 33 2.90 0.79 33.11
N ASN A 34 3.45 -0.18 33.82
CA ASN A 34 2.98 -1.56 33.87
C ASN A 34 1.70 -1.62 34.73
N THR A 35 0.52 -1.66 34.09
CA THR A 35 -0.73 -2.07 34.76
C THR A 35 -1.45 -3.06 33.86
N ALA A 36 -1.55 -4.30 34.34
CA ALA A 36 -2.47 -5.28 33.79
C ALA A 36 -3.89 -4.67 33.80
N SER A 37 -4.46 -4.49 32.62
CA SER A 37 -5.84 -4.08 32.44
C SER A 37 -6.37 -4.84 31.24
N SER A 38 -7.54 -5.45 31.43
CA SER A 38 -8.34 -6.06 30.37
C SER A 38 -8.32 -5.17 29.14
N SER A 39 -7.79 -5.69 28.04
CA SER A 39 -7.58 -4.95 26.80
C SER A 39 -8.91 -4.68 26.09
N SER A 40 -9.71 -3.75 26.62
CA SER A 40 -10.72 -3.05 25.84
C SER A 40 -9.97 -2.14 24.86
N ALA A 41 -10.13 -2.41 23.55
CA ALA A 41 -9.52 -1.59 22.51
C ALA A 41 -9.91 -0.12 22.71
N LYS A 42 -8.92 0.77 22.86
CA LYS A 42 -9.09 2.21 23.00
C LYS A 42 -9.92 2.74 21.82
N VAL A 43 -10.87 3.63 22.10
CA VAL A 43 -11.62 4.34 21.05
C VAL A 43 -10.62 5.03 20.11
N PRO A 44 -10.69 4.79 18.78
CA PRO A 44 -9.78 5.43 17.84
C PRO A 44 -10.03 6.93 17.77
N ASP A 45 -8.95 7.69 17.64
CA ASP A 45 -8.97 9.14 17.45
C ASP A 45 -8.38 9.51 16.07
N GLU A 46 -8.36 10.80 15.75
CA GLU A 46 -7.89 11.30 14.45
C GLU A 46 -6.41 10.94 14.21
N ALA A 47 -5.58 10.89 15.26
CA ALA A 47 -4.18 10.48 15.19
C ALA A 47 -4.05 8.98 14.87
N ALA A 48 -4.88 8.13 15.47
CA ALA A 48 -4.93 6.71 15.14
C ALA A 48 -5.36 6.47 13.68
N GLN A 49 -6.31 7.25 13.17
CA GLN A 49 -6.68 7.23 11.75
C GLN A 49 -5.50 7.66 10.87
N GLU A 50 -4.84 8.78 11.18
CA GLU A 50 -3.73 9.30 10.37
C GLU A 50 -2.57 8.29 10.30
N ALA A 51 -2.22 7.68 11.44
CA ALA A 51 -1.22 6.62 11.49
C ALA A 51 -1.61 5.43 10.61
N LEU A 52 -2.87 4.97 10.70
CA LEU A 52 -3.38 3.85 9.93
C LEU A 52 -3.39 4.14 8.41
N VAL A 53 -3.88 5.32 8.01
CA VAL A 53 -3.90 5.77 6.61
C VAL A 53 -2.47 5.90 6.09
N ARG A 54 -1.57 6.50 6.86
CA ARG A 54 -0.17 6.64 6.47
C ARG A 54 0.51 5.27 6.30
N ARG A 55 0.22 4.31 7.17
CA ARG A 55 0.74 2.94 7.06
C ARG A 55 0.23 2.26 5.79
N PHE A 56 -1.06 2.37 5.51
CA PHE A 56 -1.65 1.85 4.29
C PHE A 56 -1.02 2.47 3.03
N VAL A 57 -0.89 3.80 2.99
CA VAL A 57 -0.26 4.52 1.86
C VAL A 57 1.21 4.12 1.68
N SER A 58 1.96 3.93 2.77
CA SER A 58 3.34 3.43 2.73
C SER A 58 3.40 2.03 2.09
N SER A 59 2.58 1.10 2.60
CA SER A 59 2.47 -0.26 2.08
C SER A 59 2.08 -0.27 0.60
N GLN A 60 1.08 0.53 0.22
CA GLN A 60 0.60 0.65 -1.14
C GLN A 60 1.66 1.26 -2.06
N SER A 61 2.41 2.27 -1.61
CA SER A 61 3.49 2.89 -2.38
C SER A 61 4.62 1.91 -2.67
N HIS A 62 5.01 1.08 -1.68
CA HIS A 62 5.96 -0.01 -1.88
C HIS A 62 5.41 -1.08 -2.83
N SER A 63 4.11 -1.38 -2.78
CA SER A 63 3.45 -2.31 -3.70
C SER A 63 3.48 -1.80 -5.14
N LEU A 64 3.13 -0.52 -5.36
CA LEU A 64 3.23 0.12 -6.67
C LEU A 64 4.67 0.12 -7.19
N GLN A 65 5.66 0.37 -6.33
CA GLN A 65 7.06 0.28 -6.71
C GLN A 65 7.47 -1.13 -7.12
N ALA A 66 7.03 -2.15 -6.37
CA ALA A 66 7.28 -3.54 -6.73
C ALA A 66 6.68 -3.88 -8.11
N GLN A 67 5.42 -3.50 -8.32
CA GLN A 67 4.74 -3.66 -9.60
C GLN A 67 5.42 -2.89 -10.72
N THR A 68 5.94 -1.69 -10.48
CA THR A 68 6.71 -0.94 -11.49
C THR A 68 7.92 -1.74 -11.93
N SER A 69 8.67 -2.32 -10.97
CA SER A 69 9.86 -3.11 -11.28
C SER A 69 9.52 -4.44 -11.97
N PHE A 70 8.43 -5.12 -11.58
CA PHE A 70 7.94 -6.29 -12.32
C PHE A 70 7.46 -5.93 -13.72
N ALA A 71 6.75 -4.81 -13.87
CA ALA A 71 6.33 -4.29 -15.17
C ALA A 71 7.53 -3.98 -16.07
N LYS A 72 8.61 -3.38 -15.53
CA LYS A 72 9.90 -3.20 -16.24
C LYS A 72 10.51 -4.53 -16.65
N ALA A 73 10.55 -5.51 -15.75
CA ALA A 73 11.06 -6.84 -16.04
C ALA A 73 10.33 -7.52 -17.22
N PHE A 74 9.02 -7.31 -17.34
CA PHE A 74 8.17 -7.89 -18.38
C PHE A 74 7.92 -6.98 -19.60
N GLY A 75 8.52 -5.79 -19.67
CA GLY A 75 8.35 -4.85 -20.77
C GLY A 75 6.95 -4.22 -20.87
N LEU A 76 6.26 -4.05 -19.74
CA LEU A 76 4.92 -3.45 -19.64
C LEU A 76 5.00 -1.93 -19.47
N ALA A 77 5.48 -1.22 -20.48
CA ALA A 77 5.80 0.22 -20.39
C ALA A 77 4.60 1.14 -20.07
N GLU A 78 3.39 0.77 -20.48
CA GLU A 78 2.17 1.51 -20.11
C GLU A 78 1.88 1.40 -18.60
N GLN A 79 2.02 0.20 -18.04
CA GLN A 79 1.82 -0.03 -16.60
C GLN A 79 2.88 0.69 -15.78
N VAL A 80 4.13 0.73 -16.24
CA VAL A 80 5.19 1.51 -15.58
C VAL A 80 4.78 2.97 -15.41
N GLN A 81 4.27 3.61 -16.47
CA GLN A 81 3.87 5.01 -16.43
C GLN A 81 2.67 5.24 -15.49
N LEU A 82 1.66 4.37 -15.54
CA LEU A 82 0.48 4.48 -14.67
C LEU A 82 0.86 4.33 -13.18
N LEU A 83 1.70 3.33 -12.87
CA LEU A 83 2.16 3.06 -11.51
C LEU A 83 3.04 4.19 -10.96
N GLU A 84 3.96 4.73 -11.78
CA GLU A 84 4.82 5.84 -11.38
C GLU A 84 4.00 7.12 -11.16
N ALA A 85 3.03 7.41 -12.04
CA ALA A 85 2.11 8.53 -11.87
C ALA A 85 1.27 8.42 -10.59
N GLU A 86 0.74 7.23 -10.31
CA GLU A 86 -0.06 7.00 -9.10
C GLU A 86 0.79 7.09 -7.82
N ARG A 87 2.02 6.56 -7.84
CA ARG A 87 2.95 6.69 -6.71
C ARG A 87 3.30 8.15 -6.43
N MET A 88 3.49 8.96 -7.48
CA MET A 88 3.67 10.42 -7.32
C MET A 88 2.42 11.08 -6.73
N ALA A 89 1.22 10.69 -7.19
CA ALA A 89 -0.04 11.21 -6.66
C ALA A 89 -0.19 10.91 -5.17
N LEU A 90 0.10 9.69 -4.73
CA LEU A 90 0.09 9.30 -3.31
C LEU A 90 1.11 10.05 -2.46
N SER A 91 2.22 10.50 -3.05
CA SER A 91 3.29 11.21 -2.36
C SER A 91 3.05 12.73 -2.25
N SER A 92 2.05 13.26 -2.98
CA SER A 92 1.89 14.70 -3.21
C SER A 92 1.08 15.48 -2.15
N GLY A 93 0.54 14.81 -1.12
CA GLY A 93 -0.22 15.49 -0.06
C GLY A 93 -1.10 14.57 0.79
N SER A 94 -2.09 15.15 1.46
CA SER A 94 -3.07 14.43 2.28
C SER A 94 -3.90 13.47 1.42
N VAL A 95 -3.62 12.17 1.54
CA VAL A 95 -4.31 11.13 0.79
C VAL A 95 -5.72 10.95 1.33
N ASN A 96 -6.72 11.19 0.48
CA ASN A 96 -8.12 10.93 0.81
C ASN A 96 -8.56 9.51 0.39
N VAL A 97 -9.77 9.12 0.78
CA VAL A 97 -10.31 7.77 0.48
C VAL A 97 -10.38 7.48 -1.02
N ASP A 98 -10.72 8.48 -1.84
CA ASP A 98 -10.86 8.27 -3.28
C ASP A 98 -9.51 8.07 -3.96
N GLN A 99 -8.46 8.77 -3.50
CA GLN A 99 -7.08 8.53 -3.92
C GLN A 99 -6.60 7.13 -3.49
N MET A 100 -6.90 6.69 -2.27
CA MET A 100 -6.56 5.33 -1.84
C MET A 100 -7.27 4.27 -2.69
N LYS A 101 -8.56 4.43 -2.95
CA LYS A 101 -9.33 3.52 -3.82
C LYS A 101 -8.75 3.48 -5.24
N LYS A 102 -8.47 4.64 -5.83
CA LYS A 102 -7.86 4.73 -7.16
C LYS A 102 -6.52 4.00 -7.19
N SER A 103 -5.67 4.21 -6.18
CA SER A 103 -4.39 3.53 -6.09
C SER A 103 -4.53 2.01 -6.00
N VAL A 104 -5.50 1.50 -5.23
CA VAL A 104 -5.79 0.06 -5.18
C VAL A 104 -6.21 -0.44 -6.56
N SER A 105 -7.13 0.24 -7.24
CA SER A 105 -7.57 -0.17 -8.58
C SER A 105 -6.45 -0.15 -9.63
N VAL A 106 -5.57 0.86 -9.59
CA VAL A 106 -4.39 0.91 -10.48
C VAL A 106 -3.44 -0.26 -10.18
N SER A 107 -3.22 -0.55 -8.90
CA SER A 107 -2.41 -1.68 -8.44
C SER A 107 -2.99 -3.03 -8.89
N GLU A 108 -4.30 -3.23 -8.77
CA GLU A 108 -4.98 -4.46 -9.22
C GLU A 108 -4.85 -4.66 -10.74
N ALA A 109 -5.07 -3.61 -11.53
CA ALA A 109 -4.93 -3.68 -12.98
C ALA A 109 -3.49 -3.99 -13.42
N ALA A 110 -2.50 -3.38 -12.77
CA ALA A 110 -1.10 -3.69 -13.01
C ALA A 110 -0.74 -5.13 -12.59
N GLN A 111 -1.23 -5.58 -11.42
CA GLN A 111 -1.00 -6.95 -10.95
C GLN A 111 -1.57 -7.98 -11.91
N ALA A 112 -2.77 -7.76 -12.46
CA ALA A 112 -3.35 -8.64 -13.47
C ALA A 112 -2.45 -8.78 -14.71
N ALA A 113 -1.93 -7.65 -15.23
CA ALA A 113 -1.01 -7.67 -16.37
C ALA A 113 0.33 -8.37 -16.05
N ILE A 114 0.82 -8.24 -14.80
CA ILE A 114 2.01 -8.94 -14.32
C ILE A 114 1.73 -10.45 -14.23
N ASP A 115 0.59 -10.84 -13.67
CA ASP A 115 0.21 -12.24 -13.50
C ASP A 115 0.05 -12.96 -14.84
N GLU A 116 -0.51 -12.28 -15.86
CA GLU A 116 -0.54 -12.79 -17.24
C GLU A 116 0.86 -13.07 -17.78
N ARG A 117 1.83 -12.17 -17.53
CA ARG A 117 3.21 -12.36 -17.95
C ARG A 117 3.90 -13.48 -17.16
N VAL A 118 3.66 -13.59 -15.86
CA VAL A 118 4.16 -14.70 -15.03
C VAL A 118 3.62 -16.04 -15.54
N ALA A 119 2.33 -16.11 -15.86
CA ALA A 119 1.68 -17.31 -16.40
C ALA A 119 2.23 -17.72 -17.77
N ALA A 120 2.59 -16.75 -18.61
CA ALA A 120 3.23 -16.99 -19.90
C ALA A 120 4.67 -17.53 -19.79
N LYS A 121 5.28 -17.47 -18.60
CA LYS A 121 6.65 -17.94 -18.31
C LYS A 121 7.70 -17.50 -19.34
N PRO A 122 7.81 -16.20 -19.65
CA PRO A 122 8.80 -15.72 -20.59
C PRO A 122 10.22 -15.95 -20.05
N GLU A 123 11.16 -16.20 -20.95
CA GLU A 123 12.56 -16.11 -20.60
C GLU A 123 12.92 -14.64 -20.33
N LEU A 124 13.49 -14.39 -19.16
CA LEU A 124 13.94 -13.05 -18.76
C LEU A 124 15.41 -12.85 -19.12
N SER A 125 15.72 -11.71 -19.74
CA SER A 125 17.09 -11.23 -19.94
C SER A 125 17.77 -10.94 -18.59
N ALA A 126 19.09 -10.74 -18.59
CA ALA A 126 19.81 -10.40 -17.37
C ALA A 126 19.29 -9.10 -16.73
N GLU A 127 18.99 -8.09 -17.54
CA GLU A 127 18.39 -6.82 -17.13
C GLU A 127 16.98 -7.01 -16.57
N SER A 128 16.13 -7.79 -17.25
CA SER A 128 14.78 -8.11 -16.75
C SER A 128 14.83 -8.83 -15.39
N LYS A 129 15.79 -9.73 -15.18
CA LYS A 129 15.98 -10.41 -13.89
C LYS A 129 16.41 -9.44 -12.79
N GLN A 130 17.21 -8.41 -13.10
CA GLN A 130 17.58 -7.37 -12.15
C GLN A 130 16.35 -6.57 -11.70
N HIS A 131 15.55 -6.09 -12.65
CA HIS A 131 14.29 -5.41 -12.32
C HIS A 131 13.33 -6.29 -11.52
N TYR A 132 13.26 -7.59 -11.86
CA TYR A 132 12.44 -8.51 -11.07
C TYR A 132 12.95 -8.63 -9.63
N ALA A 133 14.26 -8.74 -9.43
CA ALA A 133 14.86 -8.80 -8.09
C ALA A 133 14.62 -7.49 -7.29
N GLU A 134 14.71 -6.33 -7.93
CA GLU A 134 14.34 -5.04 -7.33
C GLU A 134 12.87 -5.03 -6.88
N GLY A 135 11.98 -5.57 -7.72
CA GLY A 135 10.56 -5.70 -7.40
C GLY A 135 10.31 -6.55 -6.15
N LEU A 136 11.07 -7.64 -5.97
CA LEU A 136 11.00 -8.46 -4.76
C LEU A 136 11.38 -7.67 -3.50
N VAL A 137 12.41 -6.81 -3.57
CA VAL A 137 12.81 -5.97 -2.41
C VAL A 137 11.68 -5.01 -2.00
N SER A 138 11.06 -4.35 -2.97
CA SER A 138 9.93 -3.45 -2.70
C SER A 138 8.70 -4.20 -2.21
N LEU A 139 8.46 -5.41 -2.71
CA LEU A 139 7.34 -6.24 -2.29
C LEU A 139 7.48 -6.68 -0.82
N VAL A 140 8.70 -6.99 -0.40
CA VAL A 140 9.07 -7.24 0.99
C VAL A 140 8.81 -6.02 1.87
N ALA A 141 9.24 -4.84 1.43
CA ALA A 141 8.96 -3.60 2.16
C ALA A 141 7.44 -3.34 2.30
N SER A 142 6.68 -3.62 1.24
CA SER A 142 5.21 -3.55 1.26
C SER A 142 4.61 -4.54 2.26
N ALA A 143 5.01 -5.81 2.21
CA ALA A 143 4.51 -6.83 3.12
C ALA A 143 4.85 -6.52 4.60
N ALA A 144 6.02 -5.92 4.87
CA ALA A 144 6.42 -5.56 6.23
C ALA A 144 5.56 -4.43 6.81
N ASP A 145 5.21 -3.43 5.98
CA ASP A 145 4.22 -2.42 6.36
C ASP A 145 2.81 -3.02 6.45
N GLY A 146 2.47 -3.97 5.58
CA GLY A 146 1.21 -4.71 5.60
C GLY A 146 1.00 -5.51 6.90
N GLN A 147 2.04 -6.18 7.42
CA GLN A 147 1.96 -6.88 8.71
C GLN A 147 1.62 -5.92 9.86
N LYS A 148 2.26 -4.73 9.90
CA LYS A 148 1.95 -3.70 10.89
C LYS A 148 0.54 -3.15 10.70
N LEU A 149 0.15 -2.91 9.45
CA LEU A 149 -1.20 -2.49 9.08
C LEU A 149 -2.25 -3.48 9.59
N SER A 150 -1.99 -4.78 9.53
CA SER A 150 -2.92 -5.80 10.04
C SER A 150 -3.26 -5.60 11.52
N GLY A 151 -2.24 -5.34 12.35
CA GLY A 151 -2.43 -5.09 13.78
C GLY A 151 -3.16 -3.76 14.04
N GLU A 152 -2.72 -2.69 13.38
CA GLU A 152 -3.32 -1.35 13.50
C GLU A 152 -4.79 -1.34 13.03
N ALA A 153 -5.10 -1.98 11.89
CA ALA A 153 -6.43 -2.10 11.33
C ALA A 153 -7.37 -2.91 12.23
N SER A 154 -6.89 -4.04 12.76
CA SER A 154 -7.66 -4.87 13.69
C SER A 154 -7.99 -4.11 14.99
N ASN A 155 -7.01 -3.40 15.55
CA ASN A 155 -7.20 -2.56 16.73
C ASN A 155 -8.17 -1.41 16.46
N PHE A 156 -8.05 -0.75 15.30
CA PHE A 156 -8.95 0.33 14.88
C PHE A 156 -10.39 -0.18 14.70
N ALA A 157 -10.57 -1.31 14.00
CA ALA A 157 -11.88 -1.92 13.79
C ALA A 157 -12.52 -2.35 15.12
N SER A 158 -11.74 -2.93 16.02
CA SER A 158 -12.21 -3.35 17.35
C SER A 158 -12.60 -2.14 18.21
N GLY A 159 -11.79 -1.08 18.20
CA GLY A 159 -12.10 0.18 18.88
C GLY A 159 -13.37 0.86 18.33
N MET A 160 -13.59 0.80 17.01
CA MET A 160 -14.82 1.29 16.37
C MET A 160 -16.05 0.47 16.76
N LYS A 161 -15.93 -0.86 16.86
CA LYS A 161 -17.04 -1.74 17.29
C LYS A 161 -17.49 -1.50 18.73
N ASN A 162 -16.59 -1.00 19.58
CA ASN A 162 -16.89 -0.68 20.98
C ASN A 162 -17.62 0.67 21.16
N LEU A 163 -17.83 1.43 20.08
CA LEU A 163 -18.55 2.69 20.12
C LEU A 163 -20.06 2.48 20.13
N GLY A 164 -20.78 3.22 20.98
CA GLY A 164 -22.24 3.27 20.93
C GLY A 164 -22.75 4.01 19.68
N ALA A 165 -24.01 3.78 19.29
CA ALA A 165 -24.62 4.37 18.09
C ALA A 165 -24.50 5.91 18.03
N THR A 166 -24.67 6.59 19.17
CA THR A 166 -24.54 8.05 19.29
C THR A 166 -23.10 8.54 19.04
N GLN A 167 -22.10 7.77 19.48
CA GLN A 167 -20.69 8.09 19.24
C GLN A 167 -20.33 7.81 17.77
N MET A 168 -20.80 6.70 17.20
CA MET A 168 -20.60 6.41 15.77
C MET A 168 -21.16 7.52 14.86
N ALA A 169 -22.30 8.14 15.21
CA ALA A 169 -22.86 9.25 14.44
C ALA A 169 -21.97 10.52 14.45
N THR A 170 -21.18 10.71 15.51
CA THR A 170 -20.30 11.88 15.69
C THR A 170 -18.87 11.62 15.20
N VAL A 171 -18.27 10.48 15.53
CA VAL A 171 -16.89 10.15 15.12
C VAL A 171 -16.80 9.42 13.78
N GLY A 172 -17.84 8.70 13.35
CA GLY A 172 -17.79 7.88 12.13
C GLY A 172 -17.52 8.68 10.85
N ARG A 173 -18.00 9.93 10.76
CA ARG A 173 -17.69 10.83 9.64
C ARG A 173 -16.26 11.34 9.66
N LYS A 174 -15.71 11.63 10.84
CA LYS A 174 -14.33 12.09 11.01
C LYS A 174 -13.31 10.98 10.77
N LEU A 175 -13.70 9.76 11.15
CA LEU A 175 -12.88 8.55 11.10
C LEU A 175 -13.13 7.71 9.84
N ALA A 176 -13.76 8.29 8.80
CA ALA A 176 -14.16 7.57 7.61
C ALA A 176 -12.98 6.97 6.83
N ALA A 177 -11.84 7.65 6.79
CA ALA A 177 -10.66 7.14 6.10
C ALA A 177 -10.04 5.94 6.83
N GLY A 178 -9.92 6.03 8.16
CA GLY A 178 -9.44 4.94 8.99
C GLY A 178 -10.40 3.74 8.98
N ALA A 179 -11.71 4.00 8.99
CA ALA A 179 -12.72 2.95 8.86
C ALA A 179 -12.67 2.25 7.49
N TRP A 180 -12.45 3.01 6.41
CA TRP A 180 -12.27 2.44 5.08
C TRP A 180 -11.00 1.58 5.02
N VAL A 181 -9.86 2.08 5.49
CA VAL A 181 -8.60 1.31 5.52
C VAL A 181 -8.76 0.05 6.37
N ALA A 182 -9.35 0.15 7.57
CA ALA A 182 -9.54 -1.00 8.45
C ALA A 182 -10.43 -2.09 7.82
N LYS A 183 -11.42 -1.67 7.02
CA LYS A 183 -12.29 -2.58 6.26
C LYS A 183 -11.57 -3.22 5.07
N GLU A 184 -10.76 -2.45 4.35
CA GLU A 184 -10.07 -2.90 3.13
C GLU A 184 -8.84 -3.78 3.44
N SER A 185 -8.18 -3.51 4.57
CA SER A 185 -6.91 -4.14 4.96
C SER A 185 -6.90 -5.67 4.86
N PRO A 186 -7.91 -6.43 5.34
CA PRO A 186 -7.89 -7.89 5.23
C PRO A 186 -7.82 -8.41 3.78
N GLY A 187 -8.55 -7.78 2.86
CA GLY A 187 -8.54 -8.14 1.44
C GLY A 187 -7.22 -7.77 0.77
N TYR A 188 -6.78 -6.52 0.98
CA TYR A 188 -5.49 -6.02 0.53
C TYR A 188 -4.32 -6.91 0.95
N LEU A 189 -4.25 -7.25 2.25
CA LEU A 189 -3.17 -8.07 2.81
C LEU A 189 -3.15 -9.48 2.22
N LYS A 190 -4.34 -10.10 2.07
CA LYS A 190 -4.45 -11.41 1.43
C LYS A 190 -3.93 -11.39 0.00
N GLY A 191 -4.28 -10.35 -0.77
CA GLY A 191 -3.76 -10.13 -2.12
C GLY A 191 -2.25 -9.98 -2.12
N LEU A 192 -1.72 -9.11 -1.28
CA LEU A 192 -0.29 -8.84 -1.13
C LEU A 192 0.52 -10.11 -0.81
N TYR A 193 0.05 -10.93 0.13
CA TYR A 193 0.72 -12.19 0.47
C TYR A 193 0.65 -13.21 -0.67
N SER A 194 -0.50 -13.32 -1.34
CA SER A 194 -0.67 -14.20 -2.50
C SER A 194 0.27 -13.81 -3.64
N SER A 195 0.31 -12.52 -4.01
CA SER A 195 1.21 -11.99 -5.03
C SER A 195 2.67 -12.14 -4.64
N SER A 196 3.02 -11.95 -3.36
CA SER A 196 4.38 -12.21 -2.84
C SER A 196 4.82 -13.65 -3.05
N LYS A 197 3.96 -14.60 -2.67
CA LYS A 197 4.23 -16.02 -2.86
C LYS A 197 4.39 -16.37 -4.34
N ALA A 198 3.48 -15.91 -5.20
CA ALA A 198 3.54 -16.15 -6.63
C ALA A 198 4.82 -15.56 -7.25
N ALA A 199 5.17 -14.32 -6.88
CA ALA A 199 6.36 -13.65 -7.39
C ALA A 199 7.65 -14.39 -7.00
N LEU A 200 7.72 -14.92 -5.78
CA LEU A 200 8.87 -15.67 -5.28
C LEU A 200 8.95 -17.07 -5.89
N THR A 201 7.82 -17.74 -6.10
CA THR A 201 7.78 -19.00 -6.85
C THR A 201 8.32 -18.81 -8.27
N PHE A 202 7.89 -17.76 -8.97
CA PHE A 202 8.41 -17.44 -10.30
C PHE A 202 9.91 -17.11 -10.26
N ALA A 203 10.36 -16.33 -9.27
CA ALA A 203 11.78 -16.00 -9.12
C ALA A 203 12.66 -17.27 -8.99
N LYS A 204 12.23 -18.21 -8.15
CA LYS A 204 12.92 -19.50 -7.96
C LYS A 204 12.94 -20.32 -9.24
N ALA A 205 11.80 -20.43 -9.94
CA ALA A 205 11.71 -21.15 -11.21
C ALA A 205 12.60 -20.53 -12.30
N SER A 206 12.65 -19.20 -12.36
CA SER A 206 13.41 -18.42 -13.35
C SER A 206 14.88 -18.19 -12.97
N LYS A 207 15.34 -18.81 -11.88
CA LYS A 207 16.71 -18.69 -11.31
C LYS A 207 17.12 -17.23 -11.08
N ILE A 208 16.18 -16.42 -10.60
CA ILE A 208 16.42 -15.03 -10.22
C ILE A 208 16.98 -15.03 -8.80
N LYS A 209 18.02 -14.23 -8.55
CA LYS A 209 18.59 -14.10 -7.22
C LYS A 209 17.57 -13.46 -6.29
N VAL A 210 17.07 -14.23 -5.33
CA VAL A 210 16.17 -13.72 -4.30
C VAL A 210 17.04 -13.04 -3.23
N PRO A 211 16.76 -11.78 -2.87
CA PRO A 211 17.48 -11.11 -1.81
C PRO A 211 17.11 -11.74 -0.46
N GLY A 212 18.08 -11.93 0.44
CA GLY A 212 17.90 -12.75 1.66
C GLY A 212 16.81 -12.23 2.61
N ASN A 213 16.55 -10.92 2.62
CA ASN A 213 15.41 -10.34 3.35
C ASN A 213 14.04 -10.77 2.80
N ALA A 214 13.95 -11.10 1.51
CA ALA A 214 12.72 -11.64 0.91
C ALA A 214 12.46 -13.10 1.26
N GLU A 215 13.53 -13.87 1.44
CA GLU A 215 13.43 -15.28 1.87
C GLU A 215 12.97 -15.35 3.32
N SER A 216 13.56 -14.56 4.23
CA SER A 216 13.15 -14.50 5.63
C SER A 216 11.72 -14.02 5.83
N MET A 217 11.23 -13.12 4.97
CA MET A 217 9.84 -12.70 5.02
C MET A 217 8.89 -13.82 4.63
N LEU A 218 9.22 -14.60 3.60
CA LEU A 218 8.43 -15.76 3.15
C LEU A 218 8.18 -16.78 4.26
N ASP A 219 9.16 -16.99 5.13
CA ASP A 219 9.06 -17.91 6.27
C ASP A 219 8.19 -17.35 7.42
N SER A 220 7.94 -16.04 7.42
CA SER A 220 7.14 -15.33 8.42
C SER A 220 5.70 -15.05 7.99
N LEU A 221 5.35 -15.36 6.73
CA LEU A 221 4.01 -15.25 6.14
C LEU A 221 3.21 -16.54 6.31
#